data_AF-A0A7V9UKJ6-F1
#
_entry.id   AF-A0A7V9UKJ6-F1
#
_cell.length_a   1.000
_cell.length_b   1.000
_cell.length_c   1.000
_cell.angle_alpha   90.00
_cell.angle_beta   90.00
_cell.angle_gamma   90.00
#
_symmetry.space_group_name_H-M   'P 1'
#
loop_
_entity.id
_entity.type
_entity.pdbx_description
1 polymer ?
#
loop_
_entity_poly.entity_id
_entity_poly.type
_entity_poly.pdbx_seq_one_letter_code
_entity_poly.pdbx_strand_id
1 'polypeptide(L)'
;MMSDKQPPESNSSLITAEERRLQDSREHVAYWKRWGPYLSERAWGTVREDYSADGSAWEYFPHDHARSRAYRWNEDGIAGICDRHQQICFALALWNGRDPILKERVFGLGGTEGNHGEDVKEYYFYLDSTPTHSYMKYLYKYPQAAFPYEKLIEENRPQDKDKTEYELLDTGVFDEDRYFDVFVEYAKADVEDILIRITVVNRGSEAAELHLLPTIWFRNRWSWGYGVPRPELRQMVKQGDDESDFALIELEHESLGRRLLYCEGAPELLFTENETNNFKLFGVANEQPFVKDAFHEYVIHGSREAVNSEQRGTKAAAHYDLTVNPGETISVRLRFASAQETPDSADAFGAGFDQV
;
A
#
# COMPACT_ATOMS: atom_id res chain seq x y z
N MET A 1 -40.35 -52.03 30.86
CA MET A 1 -39.24 -51.87 29.90
C MET A 1 -39.13 -50.39 29.60
N MET A 2 -38.27 -49.70 30.33
CA MET A 2 -37.89 -48.32 30.05
C MET A 2 -36.93 -48.36 28.86
N SER A 3 -37.29 -47.68 27.77
CA SER A 3 -36.38 -47.51 26.63
C SER A 3 -35.36 -46.43 26.98
N ASP A 4 -34.11 -46.83 27.14
CA ASP A 4 -32.97 -45.91 27.17
C ASP A 4 -32.94 -45.13 25.86
N LYS A 5 -33.30 -43.85 25.92
CA LYS A 5 -32.93 -42.88 24.89
C LYS A 5 -31.49 -42.47 25.17
N GLN A 6 -30.56 -43.00 24.37
CA GLN A 6 -29.21 -42.44 24.29
C GLN A 6 -29.31 -40.93 24.03
N PRO A 7 -28.54 -40.08 24.75
CA PRO A 7 -28.43 -38.69 24.39
C PRO A 7 -27.82 -38.60 22.99
N PRO A 8 -28.22 -37.60 22.18
CA PRO A 8 -27.62 -37.41 20.86
C PRO A 8 -26.11 -37.23 21.04
N GLU A 9 -25.33 -37.98 20.27
CA GLU A 9 -23.88 -37.80 20.19
C GLU A 9 -23.60 -36.31 19.99
N SER A 10 -22.76 -35.73 20.85
CA SER A 10 -22.34 -34.35 20.70
C SER A 10 -21.66 -34.22 19.35
N ASN A 11 -22.33 -33.58 18.40
CA ASN A 11 -21.69 -33.08 17.19
C ASN A 11 -20.53 -32.20 17.65
N SER A 12 -19.31 -32.76 17.62
CA SER A 12 -18.09 -31.97 17.59
C SER A 12 -18.22 -31.10 16.35
N SER A 13 -18.74 -29.88 16.50
CA SER A 13 -18.79 -28.92 15.41
C SER A 13 -17.35 -28.73 14.98
N LEU A 14 -17.01 -29.19 13.78
CA LEU A 14 -15.71 -29.00 13.18
C LEU A 14 -15.48 -27.48 13.11
N ILE A 15 -14.68 -26.96 14.02
CA ILE A 15 -14.28 -25.55 14.06
C ILE A 15 -13.60 -25.25 12.72
N THR A 16 -14.05 -24.20 12.04
CA THR A 16 -13.48 -23.73 10.78
C THR A 16 -12.04 -23.25 10.98
N ALA A 17 -11.29 -23.08 9.88
CA ALA A 17 -9.93 -22.52 9.97
C ALA A 17 -9.97 -21.11 10.62
N GLU A 18 -10.94 -20.28 10.28
CA GLU A 18 -11.05 -18.94 10.84
C GLU A 18 -11.45 -18.93 12.32
N GLU A 19 -12.36 -19.81 12.75
CA GLU A 19 -12.70 -19.93 14.17
C GLU A 19 -11.49 -20.42 15.00
N ARG A 20 -10.64 -21.30 14.45
CA ARG A 20 -9.36 -21.67 15.08
C ARG A 20 -8.45 -20.45 15.21
N ARG A 21 -8.23 -19.68 14.15
CA ARG A 21 -7.39 -18.46 14.20
C ARG A 21 -7.92 -17.43 15.20
N LEU A 22 -9.24 -17.29 15.30
CA LEU A 22 -9.90 -16.43 16.28
C LEU A 22 -9.70 -16.94 17.71
N GLN A 23 -9.78 -18.25 17.93
CA GLN A 23 -9.46 -18.87 19.21
C GLN A 23 -8.00 -18.65 19.59
N ASP A 24 -7.06 -18.94 18.70
CA ASP A 24 -5.62 -18.72 18.92
C ASP A 24 -5.32 -17.26 19.27
N SER A 25 -5.99 -16.32 18.60
CA SER A 25 -5.86 -14.88 18.87
C SER A 25 -6.40 -14.48 20.24
N ARG A 26 -7.51 -15.08 20.69
CA ARG A 26 -8.12 -14.82 22.00
C ARG A 26 -7.30 -15.42 23.14
N GLU A 27 -6.72 -16.60 22.90
CA GLU A 27 -5.90 -17.33 23.87
C GLU A 27 -4.42 -16.91 23.84
N HIS A 28 -4.05 -15.98 22.95
CA HIS A 28 -2.68 -15.52 22.73
C HIS A 28 -1.69 -16.63 22.35
N VAL A 29 -2.18 -17.67 21.69
CA VAL A 29 -1.37 -18.75 21.10
C VAL A 29 -0.67 -18.25 19.83
N ALA A 30 -1.39 -17.50 18.99
CA ALA A 30 -0.88 -16.92 17.76
C ALA A 30 -1.46 -15.52 17.53
N TYR A 31 -0.67 -14.61 16.97
CA TYR A 31 -1.04 -13.20 16.80
C TYR A 31 -1.58 -12.91 15.39
N TRP A 32 -2.63 -13.61 14.96
CA TRP A 32 -3.17 -13.46 13.60
C TRP A 32 -3.53 -12.03 13.21
N LYS A 33 -3.95 -11.20 14.18
CA LYS A 33 -4.27 -9.78 13.98
C LYS A 33 -3.07 -8.84 14.04
N ARG A 34 -1.83 -9.34 14.05
CA ARG A 34 -0.64 -8.49 14.06
C ARG A 34 -0.57 -7.63 12.81
N TRP A 35 -0.83 -8.23 11.65
CA TRP A 35 -0.86 -7.58 10.35
C TRP A 35 -2.29 -7.47 9.84
N GLY A 36 -2.64 -6.34 9.24
CA GLY A 36 -3.97 -6.11 8.71
C GLY A 36 -4.09 -4.77 7.99
N PRO A 37 -5.30 -4.41 7.57
CA PRO A 37 -5.58 -3.16 6.85
C PRO A 37 -5.71 -2.01 7.84
N TYR A 38 -4.69 -1.80 8.66
CA TYR A 38 -4.65 -0.72 9.66
C TYR A 38 -4.04 0.58 9.09
N LEU A 39 -3.59 0.54 7.83
CA LEU A 39 -3.15 1.69 7.07
C LEU A 39 -4.38 2.38 6.46
N SER A 40 -4.49 3.69 6.63
CA SER A 40 -5.56 4.46 5.99
C SER A 40 -5.26 4.70 4.52
N GLU A 41 -6.28 4.76 3.68
CA GLU A 41 -6.12 5.17 2.27
C GLU A 41 -5.77 6.68 2.12
N ARG A 42 -6.07 7.45 3.17
CA ARG A 42 -5.96 8.91 3.25
C ARG A 42 -5.61 9.36 4.68
N ALA A 43 -4.48 10.06 4.87
CA ALA A 43 -4.08 10.61 6.18
C ALA A 43 -3.74 12.11 6.18
N TRP A 44 -3.74 12.76 5.01
CA TRP A 44 -3.58 14.21 4.89
C TRP A 44 -4.81 14.97 5.41
N GLY A 45 -4.67 16.25 5.73
CA GLY A 45 -5.79 17.09 6.17
C GLY A 45 -6.43 16.68 7.51
N THR A 46 -5.72 15.92 8.35
CA THR A 46 -6.27 15.43 9.62
C THR A 46 -5.85 16.30 10.80
N VAL A 47 -6.72 16.42 11.80
CA VAL A 47 -6.45 17.17 13.05
C VAL A 47 -5.24 16.68 13.84
N ARG A 48 -4.78 15.44 13.59
CA ARG A 48 -3.58 14.89 14.26
C ARG A 48 -2.31 15.46 13.67
N GLU A 49 -2.31 15.76 12.37
CA GLU A 49 -1.17 16.30 11.63
C GLU A 49 -1.19 17.83 11.54
N ASP A 50 -2.19 18.46 12.16
CA ASP A 50 -2.34 19.91 12.18
C ASP A 50 -1.52 20.55 13.32
N TYR A 51 -0.58 21.42 12.93
CA TYR A 51 0.17 22.28 13.84
C TYR A 51 0.06 23.75 13.45
N SER A 52 -0.99 24.12 12.69
CA SER A 52 -1.28 25.51 12.38
C SER A 52 -1.73 26.25 13.63
N ALA A 53 -1.61 27.59 13.62
CA ALA A 53 -2.04 28.42 14.74
C ALA A 53 -3.57 28.55 14.84
N ASP A 54 -4.28 28.29 13.75
CA ASP A 54 -5.71 28.52 13.55
C ASP A 54 -6.55 27.24 13.43
N GLY A 55 -5.94 26.05 13.45
CA GLY A 55 -6.64 24.77 13.37
C GLY A 55 -7.10 24.38 11.95
N SER A 56 -6.36 24.84 10.94
CA SER A 56 -6.67 24.69 9.51
C SER A 56 -6.01 23.44 8.94
N ALA A 57 -6.44 22.26 9.39
CA ALA A 57 -5.80 20.98 9.08
C ALA A 57 -5.64 20.71 7.57
N TRP A 58 -6.65 21.06 6.76
CA TRP A 58 -6.66 20.85 5.32
C TRP A 58 -5.59 21.66 4.59
N GLU A 59 -5.38 22.90 5.02
CA GLU A 59 -4.41 23.84 4.47
C GLU A 59 -3.01 23.60 5.03
N TYR A 60 -2.90 23.07 6.26
CA TYR A 60 -1.62 22.80 6.91
C TYR A 60 -0.89 21.57 6.34
N PHE A 61 -1.64 20.50 6.07
CA PHE A 61 -1.11 19.26 5.49
C PHE A 61 -2.04 18.79 4.36
N PRO A 62 -2.08 19.51 3.22
CA PRO A 62 -2.93 19.15 2.08
C PRO A 62 -2.46 17.87 1.40
N HIS A 63 -3.30 17.34 0.52
CA HIS A 63 -2.95 16.22 -0.37
C HIS A 63 -1.62 16.44 -1.10
N ASP A 64 -1.35 17.67 -1.55
CA ASP A 64 -0.13 17.98 -2.29
C ASP A 64 1.14 17.78 -1.45
N HIS A 65 1.12 18.17 -0.18
CA HIS A 65 2.25 17.98 0.72
C HIS A 65 2.48 16.50 1.06
N ALA A 66 1.43 15.67 1.04
CA ALA A 66 1.49 14.28 1.51
C ALA A 66 2.50 13.40 0.78
N ARG A 67 2.79 13.71 -0.48
CA ARG A 67 3.81 13.01 -1.27
C ARG A 67 5.23 13.26 -0.78
N SER A 68 5.46 14.47 -0.26
CA SER A 68 6.79 14.98 0.08
C SER A 68 7.02 15.12 1.58
N ARG A 69 5.98 15.00 2.41
CA ARG A 69 6.03 15.22 3.87
C ARG A 69 5.83 13.92 4.64
N ALA A 70 6.76 13.58 5.54
CA ALA A 70 6.61 12.43 6.42
C ALA A 70 5.48 12.69 7.45
N TYR A 71 4.66 11.67 7.70
CA TYR A 71 3.62 11.74 8.72
C TYR A 71 4.22 11.51 10.11
N ARG A 72 3.62 12.13 11.13
CA ARG A 72 4.09 11.97 12.52
C ARG A 72 3.30 10.92 13.28
N TRP A 73 1.99 10.86 13.09
CA TRP A 73 1.08 10.06 13.91
C TRP A 73 0.49 8.86 13.20
N ASN A 74 0.47 8.88 11.87
CA ASN A 74 -0.09 7.81 11.05
C ASN A 74 0.77 7.59 9.80
N GLU A 75 0.28 6.79 8.85
CA GLU A 75 0.73 6.69 7.46
C GLU A 75 -0.50 6.47 6.58
N ASP A 76 -0.37 6.69 5.27
CA ASP A 76 -1.39 6.29 4.29
C ASP A 76 -0.80 5.54 3.08
N GLY A 77 -1.66 4.82 2.37
CA GLY A 77 -1.29 4.14 1.13
C GLY A 77 -2.40 3.30 0.53
N ILE A 78 -2.42 3.20 -0.81
CA ILE A 78 -3.46 2.48 -1.55
C ILE A 78 -3.44 0.98 -1.25
N ALA A 79 -4.58 0.43 -0.82
CA ALA A 79 -4.76 -1.00 -0.56
C ALA A 79 -3.76 -1.57 0.45
N GLY A 80 -3.32 -0.76 1.40
CA GLY A 80 -2.17 -1.07 2.23
C GLY A 80 -2.44 -1.93 3.46
N ILE A 81 -1.39 -2.59 3.93
CA ILE A 81 -1.36 -3.29 5.21
C ILE A 81 -0.22 -2.76 6.08
N CYS A 82 -0.36 -2.90 7.38
CA CYS A 82 0.72 -2.65 8.33
C CYS A 82 0.57 -3.52 9.57
N ASP A 83 1.59 -3.53 10.42
CA ASP A 83 1.42 -4.09 11.76
C ASP A 83 0.51 -3.18 12.60
N ARG A 84 -0.08 -3.69 13.68
CA ARG A 84 -1.01 -2.96 14.56
C ARG A 84 -0.44 -1.67 15.18
N HIS A 85 0.88 -1.47 15.15
CA HIS A 85 1.55 -0.27 15.62
C HIS A 85 2.06 0.61 14.47
N GLN A 86 1.78 0.20 13.21
CA GLN A 86 2.15 0.89 11.98
C GLN A 86 3.63 1.27 11.98
N GLN A 87 4.48 0.30 12.30
CA GLN A 87 5.93 0.41 12.25
C GLN A 87 6.43 0.07 10.86
N ILE A 88 5.90 -0.99 10.24
CA ILE A 88 6.15 -1.38 8.86
C ILE A 88 4.84 -1.26 8.08
N CYS A 89 4.88 -0.50 7.00
CA CYS A 89 3.76 -0.29 6.09
C CYS A 89 4.10 -0.87 4.72
N PHE A 90 3.09 -1.44 4.08
CA PHE A 90 3.14 -1.87 2.68
C PHE A 90 1.90 -1.35 1.98
N ALA A 91 2.05 -0.79 0.78
CA ALA A 91 0.94 -0.32 -0.04
C ALA A 91 1.34 -0.23 -1.51
N LEU A 92 0.35 0.07 -2.35
CA LEU A 92 0.54 0.21 -3.78
C LEU A 92 0.80 1.66 -4.19
N ALA A 93 1.75 1.85 -5.10
CA ALA A 93 1.90 3.06 -5.90
C ALA A 93 1.77 2.74 -7.40
N LEU A 94 1.13 3.63 -8.16
CA LEU A 94 0.82 3.42 -9.58
C LEU A 94 1.14 4.67 -10.41
N TRP A 95 1.58 4.49 -11.65
CA TRP A 95 1.64 5.58 -12.65
C TRP A 95 1.28 5.05 -14.03
N ASN A 96 0.37 5.73 -14.73
CA ASN A 96 -0.16 5.33 -16.05
C ASN A 96 0.62 5.99 -17.22
N GLY A 97 1.80 6.57 -16.95
CA GLY A 97 2.58 7.33 -17.92
C GLY A 97 2.06 8.75 -18.20
N ARG A 98 0.92 9.15 -17.61
CA ARG A 98 0.22 10.42 -17.93
C ARG A 98 -0.12 11.26 -16.70
N ASP A 99 -0.34 10.62 -15.56
CA ASP A 99 -0.68 11.30 -14.32
C ASP A 99 0.43 12.29 -13.93
N PRO A 100 0.08 13.51 -13.48
CA PRO A 100 1.08 14.48 -13.03
C PRO A 100 1.78 14.05 -11.74
N ILE A 101 1.26 13.02 -11.06
CA ILE A 101 1.75 12.56 -9.77
C ILE A 101 1.75 11.04 -9.68
N LEU A 102 2.69 10.50 -8.90
CA LEU A 102 2.69 9.08 -8.54
C LEU A 102 1.50 8.80 -7.62
N LYS A 103 0.63 7.87 -8.01
CA LYS A 103 -0.60 7.56 -7.29
C LYS A 103 -0.31 6.63 -6.12
N GLU A 104 0.07 7.22 -4.99
CA GLU A 104 0.41 6.50 -3.75
C GLU A 104 -0.75 6.46 -2.75
N ARG A 105 -1.73 7.35 -2.89
CA ARG A 105 -2.83 7.57 -1.94
C ARG A 105 -4.08 8.09 -2.65
N VAL A 106 -5.21 7.93 -1.99
CA VAL A 106 -6.51 8.36 -2.50
C VAL A 106 -6.60 9.89 -2.50
N PHE A 107 -7.03 10.45 -3.64
CA PHE A 107 -7.34 11.86 -3.75
C PHE A 107 -8.77 12.17 -3.29
N GLY A 108 -8.97 13.38 -2.81
CA GLY A 108 -10.25 13.91 -2.41
C GLY A 108 -10.20 15.40 -2.25
N LEU A 109 -11.36 16.00 -2.06
CA LEU A 109 -11.55 17.42 -1.78
C LEU A 109 -11.46 17.65 -0.27
N GLY A 110 -10.73 18.70 0.13
CA GLY A 110 -10.78 19.22 1.49
C GLY A 110 -12.13 19.86 1.80
N GLY A 111 -12.38 20.17 3.08
CA GLY A 111 -13.68 20.68 3.53
C GLY A 111 -14.12 22.01 2.88
N THR A 112 -13.18 22.79 2.34
CA THR A 112 -13.43 24.06 1.64
C THR A 112 -13.47 23.91 0.12
N GLU A 113 -13.20 22.72 -0.41
CA GLU A 113 -13.09 22.43 -1.84
C GLU A 113 -14.32 21.71 -2.39
N GLY A 114 -15.11 21.06 -1.54
CA GLY A 114 -16.39 20.42 -1.87
C GLY A 114 -17.60 21.14 -1.26
N ASN A 115 -18.77 21.00 -1.89
CA ASN A 115 -20.02 21.57 -1.40
C ASN A 115 -20.63 20.82 -0.21
N HIS A 116 -20.29 19.54 0.00
CA HIS A 116 -20.68 18.78 1.21
C HIS A 116 -19.51 18.41 2.12
N GLY A 117 -18.37 19.10 2.00
CA GLY A 117 -17.21 18.90 2.85
C GLY A 117 -16.18 17.94 2.26
N GLU A 118 -15.59 17.09 3.11
CA GLU A 118 -14.60 16.11 2.68
C GLU A 118 -15.25 15.08 1.74
N ASP A 119 -14.61 14.88 0.58
CA ASP A 119 -15.17 14.04 -0.46
C ASP A 119 -14.06 13.30 -1.22
N VAL A 120 -14.14 11.97 -1.25
CA VAL A 120 -13.16 11.12 -1.92
C VAL A 120 -13.51 11.00 -3.39
N LYS A 121 -12.59 11.39 -4.27
CA LYS A 121 -12.81 11.40 -5.73
C LYS A 121 -12.18 10.20 -6.42
N GLU A 122 -12.24 9.03 -5.81
CA GLU A 122 -11.68 7.77 -6.33
C GLU A 122 -12.70 6.64 -6.28
N TYR A 123 -12.55 5.63 -7.14
CA TYR A 123 -13.36 4.42 -7.09
C TYR A 123 -12.54 3.22 -6.66
N TYR A 124 -12.82 2.76 -5.44
CA TYR A 124 -12.25 1.54 -4.87
C TYR A 124 -13.25 0.80 -3.99
N PHE A 125 -12.99 -0.49 -3.79
CA PHE A 125 -13.93 -1.39 -3.14
C PHE A 125 -13.17 -2.41 -2.27
N TYR A 126 -13.58 -2.52 -1.01
CA TYR A 126 -13.23 -3.66 -0.17
C TYR A 126 -14.12 -4.83 -0.56
N LEU A 127 -13.53 -5.86 -1.16
CA LEU A 127 -14.27 -6.99 -1.72
C LEU A 127 -14.42 -8.14 -0.71
N ASP A 128 -13.38 -8.41 0.08
CA ASP A 128 -13.40 -9.45 1.11
C ASP A 128 -12.40 -9.14 2.23
N SER A 129 -12.71 -9.57 3.45
CA SER A 129 -11.79 -9.54 4.60
C SER A 129 -12.30 -10.48 5.70
N THR A 130 -11.50 -11.48 6.03
CA THR A 130 -11.75 -12.35 7.20
C THR A 130 -11.50 -11.60 8.52
N PRO A 131 -12.16 -11.97 9.64
CA PRO A 131 -11.97 -11.32 10.95
C PRO A 131 -10.53 -11.29 11.50
N THR A 132 -9.69 -12.24 11.09
CA THR A 132 -8.25 -12.31 11.42
C THR A 132 -7.35 -11.69 10.35
N HIS A 133 -7.94 -11.14 9.28
CA HIS A 133 -7.24 -10.66 8.09
C HIS A 133 -6.34 -11.73 7.48
N SER A 134 -6.73 -13.01 7.59
CA SER A 134 -6.02 -14.14 7.00
C SER A 134 -6.24 -14.23 5.49
N TYR A 135 -7.33 -13.66 5.00
CA TYR A 135 -7.55 -13.30 3.60
C TYR A 135 -8.15 -11.89 3.51
N MET A 136 -7.71 -11.11 2.53
CA MET A 136 -8.22 -9.77 2.19
C MET A 136 -8.19 -9.56 0.67
N LYS A 137 -9.21 -8.89 0.12
CA LYS A 137 -9.28 -8.53 -1.29
C LYS A 137 -9.79 -7.11 -1.48
N TYR A 138 -9.07 -6.35 -2.29
CA TYR A 138 -9.35 -4.96 -2.63
C TYR A 138 -9.39 -4.79 -4.15
N LEU A 139 -10.20 -3.86 -4.64
CA LEU A 139 -10.24 -3.44 -6.04
C LEU A 139 -10.11 -1.93 -6.12
N TYR A 140 -9.19 -1.44 -6.94
CA TYR A 140 -9.06 -0.04 -7.34
C TYR A 140 -9.27 0.12 -8.83
N LYS A 141 -10.06 1.12 -9.24
CA LYS A 141 -10.26 1.49 -10.64
C LYS A 141 -9.35 2.65 -11.00
N TYR A 142 -8.27 2.36 -11.71
CA TYR A 142 -7.25 3.35 -12.05
C TYR A 142 -7.38 3.80 -13.52
N PRO A 143 -7.65 5.07 -13.82
CA PRO A 143 -7.80 5.54 -15.20
C PRO A 143 -6.51 5.43 -16.02
N GLN A 144 -6.65 5.19 -17.32
CA GLN A 144 -5.53 5.22 -18.27
C GLN A 144 -5.17 6.64 -18.74
N ALA A 145 -6.14 7.56 -18.68
CA ALA A 145 -5.91 8.98 -18.91
C ALA A 145 -5.34 9.65 -17.66
N ALA A 146 -4.71 10.82 -17.84
CA ALA A 146 -4.26 11.63 -16.71
C ALA A 146 -5.43 11.95 -15.78
N PHE A 147 -5.24 11.69 -14.49
CA PHE A 147 -6.27 11.89 -13.50
C PHE A 147 -6.62 13.39 -13.35
N PRO A 148 -7.92 13.76 -13.37
CA PRO A 148 -8.37 15.15 -13.53
C PRO A 148 -8.43 15.93 -12.21
N TYR A 149 -7.31 16.01 -11.47
CA TYR A 149 -7.25 16.66 -10.14
C TYR A 149 -7.78 18.10 -10.13
N GLU A 150 -7.27 18.96 -11.03
CA GLU A 150 -7.64 20.39 -11.08
C GLU A 150 -9.11 20.57 -11.44
N LYS A 151 -9.60 19.84 -12.45
CA LYS A 151 -11.00 19.89 -12.88
C LYS A 151 -11.96 19.53 -11.74
N LEU A 152 -11.65 18.50 -10.96
CA LEU A 152 -12.46 18.11 -9.81
C LEU A 152 -12.54 19.21 -8.75
N ILE A 153 -11.44 19.92 -8.51
CA ILE A 153 -11.40 21.05 -7.56
C ILE A 153 -12.20 22.23 -8.11
N GLU A 154 -11.94 22.62 -9.37
CA GLU A 154 -12.53 23.81 -10.00
C GLU A 154 -14.04 23.72 -10.16
N GLU A 155 -14.56 22.53 -10.52
CA GLU A 155 -16.00 22.32 -10.73
C GLU A 155 -16.78 22.21 -9.41
N ASN A 156 -16.16 21.75 -8.32
CA ASN A 156 -16.81 21.59 -7.02
C ASN A 156 -16.72 22.83 -6.12
N ARG A 157 -15.60 23.57 -6.13
CA ARG A 157 -15.38 24.73 -5.25
C ARG A 157 -16.46 25.81 -5.29
N PRO A 158 -17.05 26.20 -6.45
CA PRO A 158 -18.07 27.25 -6.49
C PRO A 158 -19.48 26.76 -6.18
N GLN A 159 -19.69 25.44 -5.99
CA GLN A 159 -21.02 24.87 -5.81
C GLN A 159 -21.58 25.17 -4.42
N ASP A 160 -22.89 25.39 -4.36
CA ASP A 160 -23.61 25.50 -3.09
C ASP A 160 -24.10 24.11 -2.61
N LYS A 161 -24.49 24.03 -1.34
CA LYS A 161 -24.97 22.82 -0.66
C LYS A 161 -26.27 22.24 -1.25
N ASP A 162 -26.95 23.00 -2.10
CA ASP A 162 -28.17 22.57 -2.80
C ASP A 162 -27.88 21.86 -4.14
N LYS A 163 -26.61 21.79 -4.56
CA LYS A 163 -26.17 21.14 -5.80
C LYS A 163 -25.63 19.74 -5.51
N THR A 164 -25.73 18.85 -6.50
CA THR A 164 -25.02 17.57 -6.44
C THR A 164 -23.53 17.79 -6.62
N GLU A 165 -22.73 16.93 -6.02
CA GLU A 165 -21.28 16.89 -6.22
C GLU A 165 -20.96 16.60 -7.69
N TYR A 166 -19.89 17.22 -8.19
CA TYR A 166 -19.31 16.86 -9.49
C TYR A 166 -18.32 15.71 -9.27
N GLU A 167 -18.63 14.54 -9.82
CA GLU A 167 -17.94 13.29 -9.55
C GLU A 167 -16.86 12.96 -10.57
N LEU A 168 -15.94 12.05 -10.18
CA LEU A 168 -14.91 11.56 -11.10
C LEU A 168 -15.51 10.95 -12.38
N LEU A 169 -16.70 10.36 -12.32
CA LEU A 169 -17.39 9.84 -13.52
C LEU A 169 -17.81 10.96 -14.47
N ASP A 170 -18.21 12.12 -13.96
CA ASP A 170 -18.65 13.26 -14.77
C ASP A 170 -17.49 13.90 -15.57
N THR A 171 -16.26 13.53 -15.25
CA THR A 171 -15.06 14.00 -15.97
C THR A 171 -14.87 13.36 -17.33
N GLY A 172 -15.48 12.18 -17.55
CA GLY A 172 -15.26 11.33 -18.72
C GLY A 172 -13.97 10.49 -18.65
N VAL A 173 -13.24 10.49 -17.53
CA VAL A 173 -11.94 9.77 -17.43
C VAL A 173 -12.07 8.24 -17.60
N PHE A 174 -13.28 7.70 -17.41
CA PHE A 174 -13.60 6.28 -17.56
C PHE A 174 -14.34 5.97 -18.88
N ASP A 175 -14.54 6.95 -19.75
CA ASP A 175 -15.23 6.75 -21.03
C ASP A 175 -14.51 5.67 -21.85
N GLU A 176 -15.31 4.89 -22.60
CA GLU A 176 -14.82 3.78 -23.45
C GLU A 176 -14.05 2.69 -22.67
N ASP A 177 -14.36 2.52 -21.37
CA ASP A 177 -13.74 1.55 -20.48
C ASP A 177 -12.21 1.73 -20.34
N ARG A 178 -11.70 2.96 -20.52
CA ARG A 178 -10.26 3.28 -20.49
C ARG A 178 -9.68 3.36 -19.07
N TYR A 179 -9.69 2.23 -18.38
CA TYR A 179 -9.14 2.08 -17.04
C TYR A 179 -8.57 0.68 -16.79
N PHE A 180 -7.80 0.57 -15.72
CA PHE A 180 -7.37 -0.70 -15.15
C PHE A 180 -8.25 -1.05 -13.96
N ASP A 181 -8.72 -2.30 -13.89
CA ASP A 181 -9.07 -2.89 -12.60
C ASP A 181 -7.76 -3.40 -11.97
N VAL A 182 -7.45 -2.91 -10.77
CA VAL A 182 -6.28 -3.33 -10.00
C VAL A 182 -6.76 -4.04 -8.74
N PHE A 183 -6.66 -5.36 -8.74
CA PHE A 183 -6.97 -6.19 -7.57
C PHE A 183 -5.73 -6.34 -6.71
N VAL A 184 -5.88 -6.20 -5.40
CA VAL A 184 -4.84 -6.50 -4.41
C VAL A 184 -5.39 -7.52 -3.43
N GLU A 185 -4.72 -8.67 -3.38
CA GLU A 185 -5.08 -9.80 -2.53
C GLU A 185 -3.95 -10.10 -1.55
N TYR A 186 -4.34 -10.32 -0.30
CA TYR A 186 -3.45 -10.77 0.76
C TYR A 186 -3.95 -12.09 1.31
N ALA A 187 -3.06 -13.06 1.47
CA ALA A 187 -3.36 -14.33 2.14
C ALA A 187 -2.25 -14.67 3.14
N LYS A 188 -2.62 -15.12 4.34
CA LYS A 188 -1.66 -15.51 5.38
C LYS A 188 -1.45 -17.01 5.35
N ALA A 189 -0.25 -17.43 4.96
CA ALA A 189 0.19 -18.81 5.16
C ALA A 189 0.44 -19.07 6.65
N ASP A 190 0.96 -18.06 7.37
CA ASP A 190 1.08 -18.03 8.83
C ASP A 190 1.01 -16.57 9.36
N VAL A 191 1.12 -16.37 10.67
CA VAL A 191 1.02 -15.06 11.33
C VAL A 191 2.10 -14.08 10.91
N GLU A 192 3.28 -14.56 10.51
CA GLU A 192 4.37 -13.75 9.98
C GLU A 192 4.69 -14.03 8.51
N ASP A 193 3.78 -14.66 7.76
CA ASP A 193 3.99 -15.02 6.36
C ASP A 193 2.76 -14.65 5.52
N ILE A 194 2.91 -13.58 4.75
CA ILE A 194 1.85 -12.93 3.98
C ILE A 194 2.18 -13.01 2.50
N LEU A 195 1.33 -13.70 1.75
CA LEU A 195 1.33 -13.78 0.31
C LEU A 195 0.55 -12.60 -0.24
N ILE A 196 1.08 -11.98 -1.28
CA ILE A 196 0.53 -10.77 -1.89
C ILE A 196 0.39 -11.04 -3.38
N ARG A 197 -0.81 -10.85 -3.93
CA ARG A 197 -1.07 -10.95 -5.36
C ARG A 197 -1.70 -9.65 -5.83
N ILE A 198 -1.08 -9.04 -6.83
CA ILE A 198 -1.58 -7.84 -7.47
C ILE A 198 -1.94 -8.20 -8.90
N THR A 199 -3.21 -8.11 -9.25
CA THR A 199 -3.72 -8.47 -10.57
C THR A 199 -4.25 -7.23 -11.27
N VAL A 200 -3.69 -6.92 -12.43
CA VAL A 200 -4.07 -5.78 -13.27
C VAL A 200 -4.81 -6.29 -14.49
N VAL A 201 -6.01 -5.76 -14.73
CA VAL A 201 -6.81 -6.03 -15.92
C VAL A 201 -6.98 -4.75 -16.71
N ASN A 202 -6.52 -4.72 -17.96
CA ASN A 202 -6.80 -3.61 -18.86
C ASN A 202 -8.22 -3.75 -19.42
N ARG A 203 -9.12 -2.84 -19.06
CA ARG A 203 -10.50 -2.81 -19.56
C ARG A 203 -10.65 -2.09 -20.89
N GLY A 204 -9.67 -1.26 -21.25
CA GLY A 204 -9.67 -0.46 -22.46
C GLY A 204 -9.40 -1.27 -23.73
N SER A 205 -9.62 -0.63 -24.87
CA SER A 205 -9.45 -1.22 -26.20
C SER A 205 -8.01 -1.15 -26.76
N GLU A 206 -7.09 -0.51 -26.05
CA GLU A 206 -5.69 -0.28 -26.49
C GLU A 206 -4.71 -0.81 -25.45
N ALA A 207 -3.52 -1.19 -25.90
CA ALA A 207 -2.42 -1.52 -24.98
C ALA A 207 -2.04 -0.26 -24.19
N ALA A 208 -1.83 -0.40 -22.89
CA ALA A 208 -1.56 0.72 -22.00
C ALA A 208 -0.39 0.41 -21.08
N GLU A 209 0.46 1.42 -20.87
CA GLU A 209 1.58 1.36 -19.94
C GLU A 209 1.09 1.54 -18.51
N LEU A 210 1.69 0.78 -17.59
CA LEU A 210 1.45 0.90 -16.16
C LEU A 210 2.74 0.60 -15.41
N HIS A 211 3.23 1.61 -14.69
CA HIS A 211 4.24 1.40 -13.67
C HIS A 211 3.55 1.01 -12.37
N LEU A 212 3.84 -0.21 -11.91
CA LEU A 212 3.32 -0.79 -10.68
C LEU A 212 4.45 -0.85 -9.64
N LEU A 213 4.26 -0.17 -8.51
CA LEU A 213 5.26 -0.02 -7.47
C LEU A 213 4.72 -0.48 -6.10
N PRO A 214 4.67 -1.80 -5.83
CA PRO A 214 4.47 -2.29 -4.47
C PRO A 214 5.59 -1.75 -3.58
N THR A 215 5.19 -0.99 -2.56
CA THR A 215 6.10 -0.15 -1.77
C THR A 215 6.05 -0.55 -0.31
N ILE A 216 7.21 -0.73 0.32
CA ILE A 216 7.35 -1.06 1.74
C ILE A 216 8.19 0.02 2.44
N TRP A 217 7.77 0.46 3.62
CA TRP A 217 8.48 1.50 4.36
C TRP A 217 8.27 1.42 5.86
N PHE A 218 9.15 2.09 6.59
CA PHE A 218 8.96 2.35 8.00
C PHE A 218 8.26 3.68 8.23
N ARG A 219 7.26 3.72 9.12
CA ARG A 219 6.71 5.01 9.58
C ARG A 219 7.81 5.80 10.25
N ASN A 220 7.96 7.07 9.86
CA ASN A 220 9.00 7.91 10.41
C ASN A 220 8.73 8.18 11.91
N ARG A 221 9.55 7.59 12.77
CA ARG A 221 9.49 7.78 14.23
C ARG A 221 10.78 8.34 14.82
N TRP A 222 11.86 8.31 14.05
CA TRP A 222 13.20 8.67 14.49
C TRP A 222 13.45 10.17 14.37
N SER A 223 12.80 10.89 13.45
CA SER A 223 13.00 12.34 13.24
C SER A 223 12.32 13.23 14.31
N TRP A 224 11.58 12.66 15.26
CA TRP A 224 10.77 13.41 16.25
C TRP A 224 11.39 13.58 17.64
N GLY A 225 12.67 13.25 17.82
CA GLY A 225 13.39 13.50 19.08
C GLY A 225 13.09 12.52 20.23
N TYR A 226 12.43 11.39 19.94
CA TYR A 226 12.11 10.38 20.95
C TYR A 226 13.24 9.35 21.22
N GLY A 227 14.39 9.49 20.56
CA GLY A 227 15.51 8.56 20.71
C GLY A 227 15.23 7.15 20.17
N VAL A 228 14.31 7.03 19.20
CA VAL A 228 13.98 5.76 18.55
C VAL A 228 15.08 5.43 17.53
N PRO A 229 15.65 4.21 17.55
CA PRO A 229 16.61 3.78 16.53
C PRO A 229 16.02 3.86 15.13
N ARG A 230 16.80 4.37 14.18
CA ARG A 230 16.41 4.39 12.76
C ARG A 230 16.50 2.96 12.19
N PRO A 231 15.41 2.41 11.64
CA PRO A 231 15.42 1.09 11.01
C PRO A 231 16.08 1.12 9.63
N GLU A 232 16.32 -0.04 9.03
CA GLU A 232 16.98 -0.15 7.72
C GLU A 232 16.27 -1.16 6.80
N LEU A 233 16.15 -0.78 5.53
CA LEU A 233 15.85 -1.61 4.38
C LEU A 233 17.12 -1.77 3.56
N ARG A 234 17.36 -2.95 2.99
CA ARG A 234 18.43 -3.16 2.02
C ARG A 234 18.10 -4.23 1.00
N GLN A 235 18.64 -4.11 -0.20
CA GLN A 235 18.63 -5.21 -1.16
C GLN A 235 19.56 -6.33 -0.67
N MET A 236 19.09 -7.57 -0.75
CA MET A 236 19.90 -8.75 -0.51
C MET A 236 20.47 -9.26 -1.83
N VAL A 237 21.79 -9.39 -1.90
CA VAL A 237 22.47 -10.03 -3.03
C VAL A 237 22.47 -11.54 -2.81
N LYS A 238 22.02 -12.29 -3.83
CA LYS A 238 22.05 -13.75 -3.81
C LYS A 238 23.50 -14.26 -3.72
N GLN A 239 23.74 -15.27 -2.90
CA GLN A 239 25.05 -15.94 -2.85
C GLN A 239 25.00 -17.18 -3.75
N GLY A 240 25.89 -17.26 -4.74
CA GLY A 240 26.02 -18.39 -5.67
C GLY A 240 25.29 -18.20 -7.00
N ASP A 241 25.33 -19.23 -7.86
CA ASP A 241 24.65 -19.31 -9.17
C ASP A 241 23.13 -19.56 -9.02
N ASP A 242 22.49 -18.92 -8.03
CA ASP A 242 21.07 -19.09 -7.76
C ASP A 242 20.25 -18.28 -8.79
N GLU A 243 19.89 -18.92 -9.91
CA GLU A 243 19.04 -18.41 -11.01
C GLU A 243 17.58 -18.14 -10.59
N SER A 244 17.30 -17.90 -9.31
CA SER A 244 15.93 -17.68 -8.87
C SER A 244 15.34 -16.39 -9.48
N ASP A 245 14.11 -16.47 -9.99
CA ASP A 245 13.41 -15.37 -10.67
C ASP A 245 12.75 -14.38 -9.69
N PHE A 246 13.52 -13.85 -8.73
CA PHE A 246 13.00 -12.86 -7.78
C PHE A 246 14.07 -11.90 -7.25
N ALA A 247 13.63 -10.71 -6.83
CA ALA A 247 14.40 -9.74 -6.07
C ALA A 247 14.01 -9.80 -4.58
N LEU A 248 14.93 -9.45 -3.68
CA LEU A 248 14.76 -9.61 -2.24
C LEU A 248 15.14 -8.34 -1.47
N ILE A 249 14.21 -7.83 -0.67
CA ILE A 249 14.44 -6.72 0.25
C ILE A 249 14.45 -7.27 1.68
N GLU A 250 15.52 -7.02 2.42
CA GLU A 250 15.57 -7.27 3.86
C GLU A 250 15.19 -6.01 4.63
N LEU A 251 14.41 -6.20 5.69
CA LEU A 251 14.01 -5.18 6.64
C LEU A 251 14.55 -5.53 8.01
N GLU A 252 15.16 -4.58 8.71
CA GLU A 252 15.59 -4.73 10.10
C GLU A 252 14.90 -3.69 10.99
N HIS A 253 14.12 -4.19 11.94
CA HIS A 253 13.41 -3.36 12.91
C HIS A 253 13.56 -3.91 14.33
N GLU A 254 13.90 -3.04 15.28
CA GLU A 254 14.24 -3.40 16.68
C GLU A 254 13.25 -4.37 17.33
N SER A 255 11.94 -4.08 17.27
CA SER A 255 10.90 -4.91 17.91
C SER A 255 10.29 -6.00 17.03
N LEU A 256 10.38 -5.88 15.70
CA LEU A 256 9.72 -6.80 14.76
C LEU A 256 10.69 -7.82 14.15
N GLY A 257 11.99 -7.65 14.43
CA GLY A 257 13.06 -8.50 13.95
C GLY A 257 13.36 -8.28 12.48
N ARG A 258 14.08 -9.25 11.91
CA ARG A 258 14.40 -9.28 10.48
C ARG A 258 13.23 -9.83 9.67
N ARG A 259 12.87 -9.15 8.59
CA ARG A 259 11.84 -9.57 7.63
C ARG A 259 12.38 -9.54 6.21
N LEU A 260 11.71 -10.28 5.33
CA LEU A 260 12.05 -10.39 3.93
C LEU A 260 10.81 -10.09 3.09
N LEU A 261 10.98 -9.27 2.06
CA LEU A 261 9.99 -9.09 0.99
C LEU A 261 10.56 -9.67 -0.30
N TYR A 262 9.96 -10.76 -0.76
CA TYR A 262 10.26 -11.40 -2.04
C TYR A 262 9.41 -10.75 -3.13
N CYS A 263 10.03 -10.41 -4.25
CA CYS A 263 9.39 -9.80 -5.41
C CYS A 263 9.63 -10.66 -6.65
N GLU A 264 8.60 -11.33 -7.16
CA GLU A 264 8.69 -12.21 -8.34
C GLU A 264 9.14 -11.44 -9.59
N GLY A 265 9.88 -12.10 -10.49
CA GLY A 265 10.33 -11.56 -11.78
C GLY A 265 11.58 -10.68 -11.72
N ALA A 266 12.26 -10.63 -10.58
CA ALA A 266 13.47 -9.84 -10.33
C ALA A 266 13.36 -8.36 -10.82
N PRO A 267 12.33 -7.61 -10.39
CA PRO A 267 12.13 -6.22 -10.79
C PRO A 267 13.27 -5.32 -10.32
N GLU A 268 13.36 -4.13 -10.90
CA GLU A 268 14.22 -3.07 -10.38
C GLU A 268 13.76 -2.69 -8.95
N LEU A 269 14.69 -2.66 -8.00
CA LEU A 269 14.40 -2.25 -6.63
C LEU A 269 14.89 -0.81 -6.41
N LEU A 270 13.97 0.06 -6.00
CA LEU A 270 14.24 1.46 -5.70
C LEU A 270 14.27 1.67 -4.20
N PHE A 271 15.22 2.48 -3.71
CA PHE A 271 15.39 2.78 -2.29
C PHE A 271 15.46 4.29 -2.05
N THR A 272 14.87 4.74 -0.96
CA THR A 272 14.92 6.12 -0.49
C THR A 272 14.65 6.15 1.02
N GLU A 273 14.44 7.34 1.55
CA GLU A 273 14.08 7.58 2.94
C GLU A 273 12.65 8.08 3.07
N ASN A 274 11.93 7.63 4.09
CA ASN A 274 10.65 8.23 4.48
C ASN A 274 10.89 9.53 5.27
N GLU A 275 11.62 10.47 4.67
CA GLU A 275 11.98 11.77 5.25
C GLU A 275 11.30 12.91 4.51
N THR A 276 10.94 13.95 5.25
CA THR A 276 10.32 15.14 4.67
C THR A 276 11.27 15.84 3.71
N ASN A 277 10.81 16.14 2.50
CA ASN A 277 11.49 16.99 1.55
C ASN A 277 11.34 18.47 1.97
N ASN A 278 12.19 18.90 2.90
CA ASN A 278 12.22 20.26 3.43
C ASN A 278 12.53 21.30 2.35
N PHE A 279 13.31 20.93 1.34
CA PHE A 279 13.64 21.86 0.25
C PHE A 279 12.40 22.22 -0.55
N LYS A 280 11.65 21.22 -1.00
CA LYS A 280 10.43 21.41 -1.80
C LYS A 280 9.32 22.11 -1.00
N LEU A 281 9.13 21.73 0.26
CA LEU A 281 7.99 22.21 1.06
C LEU A 281 8.26 23.54 1.78
N PHE A 282 9.50 23.78 2.22
CA PHE A 282 9.82 24.90 3.11
C PHE A 282 11.00 25.74 2.63
N GLY A 283 11.62 25.40 1.49
CA GLY A 283 12.80 26.11 0.97
C GLY A 283 14.06 25.93 1.82
N VAL A 284 14.11 24.91 2.68
CA VAL A 284 15.24 24.64 3.58
C VAL A 284 15.99 23.40 3.11
N ALA A 285 17.31 23.39 3.21
CA ALA A 285 18.12 22.24 2.81
C ALA A 285 17.67 20.94 3.51
N ASN A 286 17.62 19.85 2.75
CA ASN A 286 17.40 18.52 3.31
C ASN A 286 18.65 18.08 4.09
N GLU A 287 18.46 17.33 5.18
CA GLU A 287 19.58 16.79 5.99
C GLU A 287 20.38 15.74 5.23
N GLN A 288 19.74 15.07 4.27
CA GLN A 288 20.31 14.05 3.40
C GLN A 288 19.57 14.03 2.05
N PRO A 289 20.17 13.54 0.96
CA PRO A 289 19.69 13.78 -0.39
C PRO A 289 18.43 12.98 -0.77
N PHE A 290 18.16 11.84 -0.13
CA PHE A 290 17.08 10.94 -0.49
C PHE A 290 15.84 11.22 0.37
N VAL A 291 14.71 11.54 -0.23
CA VAL A 291 13.52 12.00 0.52
C VAL A 291 12.26 11.29 0.05
N LYS A 292 11.14 11.50 0.78
CA LYS A 292 9.91 10.71 0.65
C LYS A 292 9.35 10.63 -0.78
N ASP A 293 9.50 11.71 -1.56
CA ASP A 293 9.03 11.81 -2.93
C ASP A 293 10.07 11.40 -3.99
N ALA A 294 11.18 10.77 -3.61
CA ALA A 294 12.19 10.30 -4.56
C ALA A 294 11.64 9.40 -5.68
N PHE A 295 10.69 8.52 -5.38
CA PHE A 295 10.09 7.64 -6.40
C PHE A 295 9.25 8.42 -7.41
N HIS A 296 8.63 9.52 -6.98
CA HIS A 296 7.94 10.43 -7.89
C HIS A 296 8.93 11.07 -8.87
N GLU A 297 10.04 11.63 -8.37
CA GLU A 297 11.08 12.24 -9.21
C GLU A 297 11.74 11.21 -10.15
N TYR A 298 11.96 9.99 -9.66
CA TYR A 298 12.55 8.90 -10.45
C TYR A 298 11.65 8.46 -11.60
N VAL A 299 10.38 8.15 -11.30
CA VAL A 299 9.45 7.53 -12.24
C VAL A 299 8.89 8.57 -13.23
N ILE A 300 8.50 9.76 -12.74
CA ILE A 300 7.79 10.76 -13.55
C ILE A 300 8.76 11.72 -14.25
N HIS A 301 9.86 12.09 -13.59
CA HIS A 301 10.80 13.08 -14.11
C HIS A 301 12.12 12.46 -14.62
N GLY A 302 12.33 11.15 -14.40
CA GLY A 302 13.52 10.45 -14.87
C GLY A 302 14.80 10.77 -14.09
N SER A 303 14.69 11.41 -12.92
CA SER A 303 15.83 11.76 -12.06
C SER A 303 16.38 10.53 -11.36
N ARG A 304 17.31 9.83 -12.02
CA ARG A 304 17.90 8.58 -11.53
C ARG A 304 18.67 8.75 -10.22
N GLU A 305 19.19 9.94 -9.96
CA GLU A 305 19.90 10.33 -8.75
C GLU A 305 19.00 10.57 -7.54
N ALA A 306 17.67 10.63 -7.72
CA ALA A 306 16.74 10.84 -6.62
C ALA A 306 16.64 9.65 -5.66
N VAL A 307 16.99 8.44 -6.13
CA VAL A 307 16.98 7.19 -5.35
C VAL A 307 18.38 6.80 -4.92
N ASN A 308 18.47 6.04 -3.83
CA ASN A 308 19.74 5.60 -3.28
C ASN A 308 20.32 4.41 -4.06
N SER A 309 21.39 4.67 -4.82
CA SER A 309 22.11 3.65 -5.60
C SER A 309 22.84 2.61 -4.74
N GLU A 310 23.03 2.86 -3.44
CA GLU A 310 23.54 1.87 -2.48
C GLU A 310 22.47 0.83 -2.08
N GLN A 311 21.24 0.96 -2.60
CA GLN A 311 20.12 0.02 -2.41
C GLN A 311 19.77 -0.18 -0.92
N ARG A 312 19.73 0.94 -0.19
CA ARG A 312 19.45 1.02 1.25
C ARG A 312 18.56 2.21 1.58
N GLY A 313 17.76 2.08 2.63
CA GLY A 313 17.07 3.24 3.21
C GLY A 313 15.96 2.87 4.18
N THR A 314 14.90 3.68 4.26
CA THR A 314 13.73 3.43 5.12
C THR A 314 12.42 3.30 4.33
N LYS A 315 12.47 3.50 3.01
CA LYS A 315 11.38 3.24 2.06
C LYS A 315 11.96 2.56 0.81
N ALA A 316 11.31 1.52 0.34
CA ALA A 316 11.71 0.77 -0.85
C ALA A 316 10.50 0.40 -1.72
N ALA A 317 10.70 0.28 -3.02
CA ALA A 317 9.67 -0.17 -3.95
C ALA A 317 10.24 -1.17 -4.97
N ALA A 318 9.42 -2.15 -5.34
CA ALA A 318 9.69 -3.00 -6.49
C ALA A 318 9.04 -2.37 -7.72
N HIS A 319 9.83 -1.94 -8.71
CA HIS A 319 9.33 -1.26 -9.89
C HIS A 319 9.09 -2.25 -11.03
N TYR A 320 7.82 -2.51 -11.30
CA TYR A 320 7.38 -3.28 -12.45
C TYR A 320 6.90 -2.32 -13.54
N ASP A 321 7.57 -2.34 -14.68
CA ASP A 321 7.19 -1.59 -15.88
C ASP A 321 6.39 -2.50 -16.82
N LEU A 322 5.08 -2.31 -16.88
CA LEU A 322 4.14 -3.21 -17.55
C LEU A 322 3.53 -2.56 -18.79
N THR A 323 3.49 -3.29 -19.89
CA THR A 323 2.57 -3.01 -21.01
C THR A 323 1.44 -4.03 -20.95
N VAL A 324 0.22 -3.58 -20.67
CA VAL A 324 -0.95 -4.46 -20.55
C VAL A 324 -1.79 -4.34 -21.82
N ASN A 325 -1.91 -5.41 -22.60
CA ASN A 325 -2.70 -5.45 -23.83
C ASN A 325 -4.21 -5.34 -23.55
N PRO A 326 -5.05 -5.02 -24.55
CA PRO A 326 -6.50 -4.91 -24.38
C PRO A 326 -7.11 -6.21 -23.82
N GLY A 327 -7.84 -6.12 -22.70
CA GLY A 327 -8.44 -7.27 -22.03
C GLY A 327 -7.46 -8.22 -21.34
N GLU A 328 -6.15 -7.95 -21.42
CA GLU A 328 -5.12 -8.78 -20.78
C GLU A 328 -5.19 -8.65 -19.25
N THR A 329 -4.84 -9.75 -18.59
CA THR A 329 -4.68 -9.83 -17.14
C THR A 329 -3.24 -10.19 -16.83
N ILE A 330 -2.54 -9.30 -16.13
CA ILE A 330 -1.18 -9.55 -15.61
C ILE A 330 -1.26 -9.69 -14.09
N SER A 331 -0.50 -10.63 -13.53
CA SER A 331 -0.40 -10.80 -12.08
C SER A 331 1.05 -10.71 -11.64
N VAL A 332 1.28 -9.93 -10.58
CA VAL A 332 2.57 -9.82 -9.88
C VAL A 332 2.40 -10.42 -8.49
N ARG A 333 3.35 -11.27 -8.08
CA ARG A 333 3.33 -11.94 -6.78
C ARG A 333 4.47 -11.44 -5.90
N LEU A 334 4.16 -11.20 -4.62
CA LEU A 334 5.14 -10.88 -3.58
C LEU A 334 4.86 -11.75 -2.34
N ARG A 335 5.87 -11.90 -1.48
CA ARG A 335 5.72 -12.58 -0.19
C ARG A 335 6.48 -11.82 0.87
N PHE A 336 5.80 -11.44 1.95
CA PHE A 336 6.38 -10.75 3.10
C PHE A 336 6.42 -11.71 4.29
N ALA A 337 7.63 -12.06 4.72
CA ALA A 337 7.84 -13.11 5.71
C ALA A 337 8.83 -12.73 6.83
N SER A 338 8.71 -13.37 7.99
CA SER A 338 9.77 -13.40 9.00
C SER A 338 11.00 -14.15 8.48
N ALA A 339 12.20 -13.60 8.70
CA ALA A 339 13.45 -14.27 8.34
C ALA A 339 13.77 -15.50 9.20
N GLN A 340 12.99 -15.76 10.26
CA GLN A 340 13.11 -16.96 11.10
C GLN A 340 12.22 -18.11 10.62
N GLU A 341 11.16 -17.80 9.89
CA GLU A 341 10.13 -18.75 9.44
C GLU A 341 10.15 -18.88 7.91
N THR A 342 11.30 -18.55 7.31
CA THR A 342 11.48 -18.42 5.87
C THR A 342 11.13 -19.72 5.15
N PRO A 343 10.29 -19.69 4.10
CA PRO A 343 10.27 -20.79 3.13
C PRO A 343 11.66 -20.95 2.51
N ASP A 344 12.02 -22.17 2.09
CA ASP A 344 13.19 -22.35 1.20
C ASP A 344 13.03 -21.39 0.01
N SER A 345 14.10 -20.68 -0.36
CA SER A 345 14.07 -19.66 -1.44
C SER A 345 13.50 -20.21 -2.76
N ALA A 346 13.63 -21.52 -2.98
CA ALA A 346 13.09 -22.24 -4.14
C ALA A 346 11.54 -22.36 -4.16
N ASP A 347 10.83 -22.12 -3.05
CA ASP A 347 9.37 -22.27 -2.93
C ASP A 347 8.65 -20.97 -2.55
N ALA A 348 9.31 -19.80 -2.63
CA ALA A 348 8.70 -18.51 -2.32
C ALA A 348 7.41 -18.25 -3.12
N PHE A 349 7.40 -18.69 -4.40
CA PHE A 349 6.30 -18.53 -5.37
C PHE A 349 5.85 -19.86 -6.00
N GLY A 350 6.17 -20.99 -5.36
CA GLY A 350 5.85 -22.33 -5.86
C GLY A 350 4.40 -22.74 -5.55
N ALA A 351 4.15 -24.06 -5.53
CA ALA A 351 2.79 -24.59 -5.37
C ALA A 351 2.15 -24.20 -4.03
N GLY A 352 2.95 -23.93 -2.99
CA GLY A 352 2.45 -23.43 -1.70
C GLY A 352 1.81 -22.05 -1.80
N PHE A 353 2.20 -21.22 -2.78
CA PHE A 353 1.62 -19.89 -2.96
C PHE A 353 0.17 -19.95 -3.47
N ASP A 354 -0.11 -20.85 -4.42
CA ASP A 354 -1.44 -20.96 -5.04
C ASP A 354 -2.43 -21.82 -4.23
N GLN A 355 -1.94 -22.57 -3.24
CA GLN A 355 -2.77 -23.41 -2.37
C GLN A 355 -3.38 -22.67 -1.17
N VAL A 356 -2.73 -21.60 -0.73
CA VAL A 356 -3.16 -20.72 0.38
C VAL A 356 -4.18 -19.73 -0.13
#